data_AF-A0A7W1B170-F1
#
_entry.id   AF-A0A7W1B170-F1
#
_cell.length_a   1.000
_cell.length_b   1.000
_cell.length_c   1.000
_cell.angle_alpha   90.00
_cell.angle_beta   90.00
_cell.angle_gamma   90.00
#
_symmetry.space_group_name_H-M   'P 1'
#
loop_
_entity.id
_entity.type
_entity.pdbx_description
1 polymer ?
#
loop_
_entity_poly.entity_id
_entity_poly.type
_entity_poly.pdbx_seq_one_letter_code
_entity_poly.pdbx_strand_id
1 'polypeptide(L)' 'MSTMASWRRRRQIVRTERAIARAINSAPSPAMREELFSLANRGDQRFR' A
#
# COMPACT_ATOMS: atom_id res chain seq x y z
N MET A 1 -15.43 -9.42 20.56
CA MET A 1 -15.43 -8.79 19.21
C MET A 1 -14.11 -8.09 18.81
N SER A 2 -12.97 -8.28 19.50
CA SER A 2 -11.73 -7.53 19.22
C SER A 2 -10.77 -8.24 18.23
N THR A 3 -10.71 -9.58 18.26
CA THR A 3 -9.76 -10.36 17.45
C THR A 3 -10.12 -10.41 15.96
N MET A 4 -11.39 -10.63 15.61
CA MET A 4 -11.80 -10.66 14.19
C MET A 4 -11.58 -9.30 13.49
N ALA A 5 -11.78 -8.19 14.21
CA ALA A 5 -11.52 -6.85 13.71
C ALA A 5 -10.01 -6.62 13.45
N SER A 6 -9.14 -7.09 14.36
CA SER A 6 -7.69 -7.01 14.17
C SER A 6 -7.20 -7.89 13.02
N TRP A 7 -7.73 -9.11 12.86
CA TRP A 7 -7.43 -9.99 11.74
C TRP A 7 -7.87 -9.42 10.38
N ARG A 8 -9.05 -8.79 10.33
CA ARG A 8 -9.54 -8.13 9.11
C ARG A 8 -8.66 -6.93 8.76
N ARG A 9 -8.31 -6.10 9.74
CA ARG A 9 -7.41 -4.95 9.57
C ARG A 9 -6.03 -5.39 9.05
N ARG A 10 -5.41 -6.41 9.67
CA ARG A 10 -4.12 -6.97 9.20
C ARG A 10 -4.20 -7.46 7.76
N ARG A 11 -5.26 -8.18 7.40
CA ARG A 11 -5.47 -8.66 6.02
C ARG A 11 -5.66 -7.52 5.02
N GLN A 12 -6.30 -6.43 5.44
CA GLN A 12 -6.46 -5.25 4.61
C GLN A 12 -5.11 -4.56 4.36
N ILE A 13 -4.31 -4.35 5.40
CA ILE A 13 -2.96 -3.78 5.30
C ILE A 13 -2.09 -4.61 4.34
N VAL A 14 -2.02 -5.93 4.54
CA VAL A 14 -1.24 -6.83 3.67
C VAL A 14 -1.71 -6.80 2.21
N ARG A 15 -3.03 -6.67 1.98
CA ARG A 15 -3.57 -6.53 0.61
C ARG A 15 -3.13 -5.23 -0.04
N THR A 16 -3.19 -4.12 0.69
CA THR A 16 -2.75 -2.80 0.21
C THR A 16 -1.26 -2.80 -0.09
N GLU A 17 -0.43 -3.32 0.81
CA GLU A 17 1.03 -3.45 0.60
C GLU A 17 1.36 -4.27 -0.66
N ARG A 18 0.67 -5.40 -0.86
CA ARG A 18 0.88 -6.23 -2.07
C ARG A 18 0.46 -5.51 -3.35
N ALA A 19 -0.62 -4.74 -3.32
CA ALA A 19 -1.06 -3.97 -4.46
C ALA A 19 -0.03 -2.87 -4.81
N ILE A 20 0.47 -2.16 -3.80
CA ILE A 20 1.52 -1.14 -3.95
C ILE A 20 2.80 -1.77 -4.53
N ALA A 21 3.26 -2.88 -3.96
CA ALA A 21 4.47 -3.57 -4.43
C ALA A 21 4.34 -4.01 -5.90
N ARG A 22 3.17 -4.52 -6.31
CA ARG A 22 2.92 -4.88 -7.71
C ARG A 22 2.97 -3.67 -8.63
N ALA A 23 2.31 -2.57 -8.27
CA ALA A 23 2.30 -1.35 -9.07
C ALA A 23 3.72 -0.79 -9.26
N ILE A 24 4.53 -0.76 -8.19
CA ILE A 24 5.93 -0.32 -8.22
C ILE A 24 6.77 -1.22 -9.12
N ASN A 25 6.57 -2.55 -9.06
CA ASN A 25 7.34 -3.50 -9.87
C ASN A 25 6.88 -3.56 -11.33
N SER A 26 5.62 -3.24 -11.62
CA SER A 26 5.11 -3.13 -12.99
C SER A 26 5.34 -1.76 -13.62
N ALA A 27 6.01 -0.85 -12.93
CA ALA A 27 6.25 0.50 -13.43
C ALA A 27 7.15 0.45 -14.68
N PRO A 28 6.73 1.03 -15.82
CA PRO A 28 7.47 0.98 -17.09
C PRO A 28 8.72 1.85 -17.09
N SER A 29 8.86 2.79 -16.15
CA SER A 29 10.02 3.67 -16.05
C SER A 29 10.44 3.92 -14.59
N PRO A 30 11.73 4.22 -14.35
CA PRO A 30 12.21 4.63 -13.03
C PRO A 30 11.47 5.85 -12.47
N ALA A 31 11.17 6.85 -13.30
CA ALA A 31 10.42 8.04 -12.90
C ALA A 31 8.99 7.71 -12.45
N MET A 32 8.29 6.82 -13.17
CA MET A 32 6.95 6.38 -12.76
C MET A 32 7.00 5.58 -11.46
N ARG A 33 8.07 4.81 -11.23
CA ARG A 33 8.29 4.10 -9.98
C ARG A 33 8.43 5.07 -8.80
N GLU A 34 9.16 6.16 -8.96
CA GLU A 34 9.29 7.22 -7.95
C GLU A 34 7.97 7.92 -7.65
N GLU A 35 7.17 8.23 -8.68
CA GLU A 35 5.84 8.80 -8.47
C GLU A 35 4.93 7.87 -7.69
N LEU A 36 4.96 6.56 -7.99
CA LEU A 36 4.19 5.54 -7.26
C LEU A 36 4.67 5.40 -5.80
N PHE A 37 5.98 5.49 -5.54
CA PHE A 37 6.51 5.54 -4.18
C PHE A 37 6.01 6.78 -3.42
N SER A 38 6.04 7.95 -4.06
CA SER A 38 5.53 9.20 -3.50
C SER A 38 4.02 9.15 -3.24
N LEU A 39 3.25 8.53 -4.14
CA LEU A 39 1.81 8.35 -3.99
C LEU A 39 1.47 7.40 -2.83
N ALA A 40 2.19 6.29 -2.70
CA ALA A 40 2.02 5.34 -1.60
C ALA A 40 2.31 5.99 -0.24
N ASN A 41 3.37 6.80 -0.15
CA ASN A 41 3.75 7.48 1.08
C ASN A 41 2.75 8.58 1.48
N ARG A 42 2.13 9.26 0.50
CA ARG A 42 1.02 10.21 0.74
C ARG A 42 -0.26 9.52 1.20
N GLY A 43 -0.54 8.32 0.67
CA GLY A 43 -1.66 7.50 1.11
C GLY A 43 -1.56 7.14 2.60
N ASP A 44 -0.37 6.77 3.08
CA ASP A 44 -0.13 6.43 4.49
C ASP A 44 -0.35 7.62 5.44
N GLN A 45 0.09 8.82 5.03
CA GLN A 45 -0.12 10.06 5.82
C GLN A 45 -1.59 10.44 5.96
N ARG A 46 -2.45 10.04 5.03
CA ARG A 46 -3.90 10.31 5.07
C ARG A 46 -4.67 9.45 6.09
N PHE A 47 -4.06 8.37 6.58
CA PHE A 47 -4.67 7.45 7.55
C PHE A 47 -4.02 7.54 8.95
N ARG A 48 -3.21 8.57 9.20
CA ARG A 48 -2.66 8.90 10.52
C ARG A 48 -3.53 9.90 11.27
#